data_AF-A0A293MMP6-F1
#
_entry.id   AF-A0A293MMP6-F1
#
_cell.length_a   1.000
_cell.length_b   1.000
_cell.length_c   1.000
_cell.angle_alpha   90.00
_cell.angle_beta   90.00
_cell.angle_gamma   90.00
#
_symmetry.space_group_name_H-M   'P 1'
#
loop_
_entity.id
_entity.type
_entity.pdbx_description
1 polymer ?
#
loop_
_entity_poly.entity_id
_entity_poly.type
_entity_poly.pdbx_seq_one_letter_code
_entity_poly.pdbx_strand_id
1 'polypeptide(L)'
;MLSRIASISSEPFGHLVDDEEKPEEQNVAEACEKDGIIATYEEHEDSVYAVQWSSADPWMFASLSYDGRLVLNRVPRAEKYRVLL
;
A
#
# COMPACT_ATOMS: atom_id res chain seq x y z
N MET A 1 7.37 -9.52 0.15
CA MET A 1 6.27 -8.98 0.99
C MET A 1 5.76 -7.70 0.35
N LEU A 2 4.45 -7.45 0.41
CA LEU A 2 3.82 -6.19 0.02
C LEU A 2 3.38 -5.45 1.28
N SER A 3 3.85 -4.21 1.46
CA SER A 3 3.57 -3.39 2.64
C SER A 3 2.94 -2.05 2.28
N ARG A 4 2.03 -1.60 3.14
CA ARG A 4 1.59 -0.22 3.19
C ARG A 4 2.61 0.62 3.93
N ILE A 5 2.93 1.78 3.37
CA ILE A 5 3.77 2.79 3.98
C ILE A 5 3.04 4.12 3.81
N ALA A 6 2.15 4.45 4.74
CA ALA A 6 1.44 5.74 4.74
C ALA A 6 2.37 6.89 5.14
N SER A 7 3.44 6.62 5.87
CA SER A 7 4.47 7.61 6.24
C SER A 7 5.19 8.27 5.06
N ILE A 8 5.09 7.71 3.84
CA ILE A 8 5.62 8.31 2.59
C ILE A 8 4.54 9.01 1.76
N SER A 9 3.27 8.99 2.19
CA SER A 9 2.20 9.71 1.49
C SER A 9 2.41 11.22 1.61
N SER A 10 2.17 11.93 0.52
CA SER A 10 2.18 13.40 0.49
C SER A 10 0.82 14.01 0.84
N GLU A 11 -0.18 13.19 1.18
CA GLU A 11 -1.50 13.68 1.55
C GLU A 11 -1.41 14.56 2.80
N PRO A 12 -1.87 15.82 2.73
CA PRO A 12 -1.84 16.71 3.88
C PRO A 12 -2.75 16.16 4.97
N PHE A 13 -2.25 16.16 6.22
CA PHE A 13 -3.03 15.82 7.40
C PHE A 13 -4.30 16.67 7.48
N GLY A 14 -5.46 16.01 7.56
CA GLY A 14 -6.75 16.67 7.73
C GLY A 14 -7.26 17.26 6.42
N HIS A 15 -8.30 16.63 5.87
CA HIS A 15 -9.22 17.35 5.00
C HIS A 15 -9.77 18.52 5.81
N LEU A 16 -9.27 19.73 5.54
CA LEU A 16 -9.87 20.98 5.99
C LEU A 16 -11.22 21.14 5.28
N VAL A 17 -12.20 20.36 5.69
CA VAL A 17 -13.56 20.89 5.73
C VAL A 17 -13.55 21.89 6.88
N ASP A 18 -13.54 23.17 6.51
CA ASP A 18 -13.96 24.28 7.36
C ASP A 18 -15.33 23.91 7.96
N ASP A 19 -15.33 23.35 9.17
CA ASP A 19 -16.40 23.58 10.12
C ASP A 19 -15.74 23.93 11.44
N GLU A 20 -15.83 25.22 11.76
CA GLU A 20 -15.41 25.85 12.99
C GLU A 20 -15.93 25.08 14.21
N GLU A 21 -15.06 24.32 14.89
CA GLU A 21 -15.07 24.11 16.35
C GLU A 21 -13.79 23.37 16.80
N LYS A 22 -12.99 24.00 17.66
CA LYS A 22 -11.85 23.42 18.41
C LYS A 22 -12.21 23.40 19.91
N PRO A 23 -11.57 22.62 20.80
CA PRO A 23 -10.58 21.55 20.59
C PRO A 23 -10.90 20.27 21.40
N GLU A 24 -10.67 19.09 20.83
CA GLU A 24 -10.43 17.88 21.62
C GLU A 24 -9.10 17.26 21.21
N GLU A 25 -8.11 17.36 22.09
CA GLU A 25 -6.78 16.76 21.97
C GLU A 25 -6.86 15.24 22.13
N GLN A 26 -7.51 14.54 21.20
CA GLN A 26 -7.48 13.08 21.13
C GLN A 26 -7.37 12.64 19.65
N ASN A 27 -6.18 12.14 19.31
CA ASN A 27 -5.93 11.24 18.17
C ASN A 27 -6.06 11.77 16.72
N VAL A 28 -5.51 12.93 16.39
CA VAL A 28 -5.29 13.32 14.96
C VAL A 28 -4.35 12.32 14.23
N ALA A 29 -3.57 11.53 14.96
CA ALA A 29 -2.72 10.47 14.42
C ALA A 29 -3.47 9.17 14.04
N GLU A 30 -4.76 9.02 14.38
CA GLU A 30 -5.53 7.80 14.09
C GLU A 30 -6.27 7.82 12.75
N ALA A 31 -6.38 8.99 12.09
CA ALA A 31 -6.98 9.10 10.76
C ALA A 31 -6.02 8.68 9.64
N CYS A 32 -4.71 8.62 9.89
CA CYS A 32 -3.72 8.17 8.92
C CYS A 32 -3.65 6.64 8.92
N GLU A 33 -3.68 6.03 7.73
CA GLU A 33 -3.54 4.58 7.61
C GLU A 33 -2.23 4.13 8.26
N LYS A 34 -2.25 3.09 9.09
CA LYS A 34 -1.02 2.62 9.73
C LYS A 34 -0.17 1.83 8.74
N ASP A 35 1.14 2.06 8.78
CA ASP A 35 2.15 1.25 8.09
C ASP A 35 2.00 -0.23 8.50
N GLY A 36 2.14 -1.14 7.54
CA GLY A 36 1.93 -2.56 7.83
C GLY A 36 2.06 -3.49 6.62
N ILE A 37 2.14 -4.79 6.88
CA ILE A 37 2.19 -5.83 5.84
C ILE A 37 0.77 -6.08 5.33
N ILE A 38 0.59 -5.94 4.02
CA ILE A 38 -0.66 -6.24 3.31
C ILE A 38 -0.72 -7.73 2.95
N ALA A 39 0.38 -8.25 2.39
CA ALA A 39 0.46 -9.62 1.92
C ALA A 39 1.89 -10.16 1.89
N THR A 40 2.02 -11.46 2.13
CA THR A 40 3.26 -12.22 1.93
C THR A 40 3.05 -13.18 0.76
N TYR A 41 4.00 -13.21 -0.17
CA TYR A 41 3.97 -14.04 -1.37
C TYR A 41 5.12 -15.03 -1.28
N GLU A 42 4.80 -16.32 -1.19
CA GLU A 42 5.75 -17.42 -0.97
C GLU A 42 5.84 -18.37 -2.18
N GLU A 43 5.37 -17.92 -3.35
CA GLU A 43 5.30 -18.74 -4.58
C GLU A 43 6.67 -18.99 -5.22
N HIS A 44 7.71 -18.33 -4.75
CA HIS A 44 9.06 -18.42 -5.28
C HIS A 44 9.85 -19.48 -4.50
N GLU A 45 10.36 -20.49 -5.19
CA GLU A 45 11.18 -21.56 -4.58
C GLU A 45 12.63 -21.12 -4.32
N ASP A 46 13.03 -19.95 -4.84
CA ASP A 46 14.35 -19.33 -4.67
C ASP A 46 14.20 -17.81 -4.42
N SER A 47 15.33 -17.10 -4.39
CA SER A 47 15.44 -15.68 -4.16
C SER A 47 14.83 -14.87 -5.31
N VAL A 48 14.09 -13.81 -4.96
CA VAL A 48 13.53 -12.83 -5.91
C VAL A 48 14.57 -11.78 -6.25
N TYR A 49 14.88 -11.60 -7.53
CA TYR A 49 15.91 -10.67 -8.01
C TYR A 49 15.35 -9.35 -8.53
N ALA A 50 14.13 -9.38 -9.06
CA ALA A 50 13.49 -8.20 -9.60
C ALA A 50 12.00 -8.16 -9.26
N VAL A 51 11.50 -6.95 -9.06
CA VAL A 51 10.09 -6.63 -8.90
C VAL A 51 9.79 -5.41 -9.76
N GLN A 52 8.65 -5.41 -10.45
CA GLN A 52 8.24 -4.30 -11.29
C GLN A 52 6.73 -4.10 -11.22
N TRP A 53 6.31 -2.87 -10.97
CA TRP A 53 4.90 -2.48 -11.06
C TRP A 53 4.48 -2.33 -12.52
N SER A 54 3.25 -2.76 -12.82
CA SER A 54 2.66 -2.58 -14.14
C SER A 54 2.43 -1.08 -14.40
N SER A 55 2.80 -0.64 -15.60
CA SER A 55 2.50 0.72 -16.07
C SER A 55 1.04 0.89 -16.52
N ALA A 56 0.31 -0.21 -16.73
CA ALA A 56 -1.07 -0.21 -17.22
C ALA A 56 -2.11 -0.49 -16.12
N ASP A 57 -1.73 -1.14 -15.01
CA ASP A 57 -2.62 -1.44 -13.88
C ASP A 57 -1.86 -1.17 -12.56
N PRO A 58 -2.19 -0.08 -11.83
CA PRO A 58 -1.49 0.29 -10.60
C PRO A 58 -1.66 -0.75 -9.47
N TRP A 59 -2.56 -1.72 -9.64
CA TRP A 59 -2.83 -2.77 -8.68
C TRP A 59 -2.15 -4.10 -9.02
N MET A 60 -1.22 -4.09 -9.98
CA MET A 60 -0.51 -5.29 -10.41
C MET A 60 1.00 -5.06 -10.40
N PHE A 61 1.73 -6.07 -9.96
CA PHE A 61 3.18 -6.11 -10.07
C PHE A 61 3.65 -7.51 -10.45
N ALA A 62 4.82 -7.59 -11.06
CA ALA A 62 5.50 -8.82 -11.40
C ALA A 62 6.72 -9.01 -10.48
N SER A 63 7.03 -10.26 -10.17
CA SER A 63 8.25 -10.66 -9.44
C SER A 63 8.94 -11.79 -10.19
N LEU A 64 10.27 -11.69 -10.33
CA LEU A 64 11.12 -12.63 -11.06
C LEU A 64 12.12 -13.29 -10.11
N SER A 65 12.14 -14.63 -10.15
CA SER A 65 13.06 -15.47 -9.39
C SER A 65 14.25 -15.97 -10.22
N TYR A 66 15.29 -16.43 -9.53
CA TYR A 66 16.54 -16.91 -10.14
C TYR A 66 16.34 -18.05 -11.13
N ASP A 67 15.43 -18.96 -10.80
CA ASP A 67 15.04 -20.12 -11.59
C ASP A 67 14.23 -19.76 -12.86
N GLY A 68 13.97 -18.47 -13.09
CA GLY A 68 13.21 -17.96 -14.22
C GLY A 68 11.69 -17.92 -13.99
N ARG A 69 11.20 -18.26 -12.79
CA ARG A 69 9.77 -18.12 -12.48
C ARG A 69 9.37 -16.64 -12.42
N LEU A 70 8.39 -16.29 -13.26
CA LEU A 70 7.73 -14.99 -13.24
C LEU A 70 6.34 -15.15 -12.63
N VAL A 71 6.10 -14.45 -11.52
CA VAL A 71 4.81 -14.44 -10.82
C VAL A 71 4.16 -13.06 -10.97
N LEU A 72 2.89 -13.05 -11.37
CA LEU A 72 2.06 -11.85 -11.46
C LEU A 72 1.14 -11.75 -10.24
N ASN A 73 1.34 -10.71 -9.45
CA ASN A 73 0.61 -10.49 -8.22
C ASN A 73 -0.34 -9.30 -8.36
N ARG A 74 -1.52 -9.43 -7.74
CA ARG A 74 -2.50 -8.35 -7.65
C ARG A 74 -2.67 -7.89 -6.21
N VAL A 75 -2.76 -6.58 -6.02
CA VAL A 75 -3.07 -5.97 -4.72
C VAL A 75 -4.50 -6.35 -4.31
N PRO A 76 -4.72 -6.80 -3.05
CA PRO A 76 -6.04 -7.14 -2.53
C PRO A 76 -7.06 -6.02 -2.72
N ARG A 77 -8.31 -6.38 -3.06
CA ARG A 77 -9.39 -5.39 -3.27
C ARG A 77 -9.65 -4.51 -2.05
N ALA A 78 -9.51 -5.03 -0.85
CA ALA A 78 -9.68 -4.28 0.39
C ALA A 78 -8.79 -3.03 0.45
N GLU A 79 -7.55 -3.14 -0.02
CA GLU A 79 -6.60 -2.02 -0.08
C GLU A 79 -6.98 -1.01 -1.17
N LYS A 80 -7.57 -1.47 -2.27
CA LYS A 80 -7.98 -0.58 -3.36
C LYS A 80 -9.02 0.43 -2.90
N TYR A 81 -9.98 -0.02 -2.11
CA TYR A 81 -11.04 0.86 -1.59
C TYR A 81 -10.48 1.91 -0.63
N ARG A 82 -9.42 1.58 0.11
CA ARG A 82 -8.84 2.47 1.12
C ARG A 82 -8.08 3.66 0.54
N VAL A 83 -7.61 3.56 -0.70
CA VAL A 83 -6.94 4.66 -1.42
C VAL A 83 -7.94 5.50 -2.24
N LEU A 84 -9.14 4.99 -2.50
CA LEU A 84 -10.14 5.63 -3.37
C LEU A 84 -11.26 6.35 -2.61
N LEU A 85 -11.30 6.23 -1.28
CA LEU A 85 -12.28 6.83 -0.38
C LEU A 85 -11.58 7.86 0.50
#